data_AF-A0A2V6UTL6-F1
#
_entry.id   AF-A0A2V6UTL6-F1
#
_cell.length_a   1.000
_cell.length_b   1.000
_cell.length_c   1.000
_cell.angle_alpha   90.00
_cell.angle_beta   90.00
_cell.angle_gamma   90.00
#
_symmetry.space_group_name_H-M   'P 1'
#
loop_
_entity.id
_entity.type
_entity.pdbx_description
1 polymer ?
#
loop_
_entity_poly.entity_id
_entity_poly.type
_entity_poly.pdbx_seq_one_letter_code
_entity_poly.pdbx_strand_id
1 'polypeptide(L)' 'YSEPALQVVRYPTGHVWHYVNVCFECRATSGALTTCDETLDLRYFSPRRLPGTLLPNHRVRIADARARRAAAFIR' A
#
# COMPACT_ATOMS: atom_id res chain seq x y z
N TYR A 1 -5.47 7.78 1.30
CA TYR A 1 -4.93 6.82 2.27
C TYR A 1 -3.99 7.52 3.24
N SER A 2 -4.51 8.59 3.81
CA SER A 2 -3.87 9.65 4.55
C SER A 2 -4.64 9.89 5.85
N GLU A 3 -5.54 9.00 6.26
CA GLU A 3 -6.21 9.03 7.57
C GLU A 3 -5.18 9.32 8.67
N PRO A 4 -5.27 10.47 9.37
CA PRO A 4 -4.29 10.85 10.38
C PRO A 4 -4.06 9.77 11.45
N ALA A 5 -5.07 8.99 11.81
CA ALA A 5 -4.94 7.90 12.77
C ALA A 5 -3.97 6.78 12.32
N LEU A 6 -3.68 6.66 11.02
CA LEU A 6 -2.84 5.60 10.46
C LEU A 6 -1.57 6.10 9.75
N GLN A 7 -1.44 7.41 9.54
CA GLN A 7 -0.38 8.00 8.69
C GLN A 7 0.35 9.18 9.32
N VAL A 8 0.17 9.40 10.62
CA VAL A 8 0.98 10.35 11.39
C VAL A 8 2.11 9.61 12.10
N VAL A 9 3.35 10.02 11.84
CA VAL A 9 4.54 9.53 12.53
C VAL A 9 5.06 10.64 13.44
N ARG A 10 5.25 10.31 14.72
CA ARG A 10 5.78 11.22 15.73
C ARG A 10 7.17 10.74 16.11
N TYR A 11 8.16 11.60 15.92
CA TYR A 11 9.54 11.31 16.26
C TYR A 11 9.85 11.77 17.69
N PRO A 12 10.79 11.11 18.40
CA PRO A 12 11.22 11.53 19.73
C PRO A 12 11.77 12.96 19.77
N THR A 13 12.28 13.48 18.65
CA THR A 13 12.76 14.86 18.50
C THR A 13 11.64 15.91 18.48
N GLY A 14 10.38 15.50 18.60
CA GLY A 14 9.22 16.39 18.54
C GLY A 14 8.69 16.65 17.13
N HIS A 15 9.38 16.19 16.09
CA HIS A 15 8.90 16.32 14.71
C HIS A 15 7.71 15.40 14.44
N VAL A 16 6.72 15.91 13.71
CA VAL A 16 5.53 15.19 13.31
C VAL A 16 5.41 15.22 11.80
N TRP A 17 5.26 14.05 11.20
CA TRP A 17 5.10 13.89 9.76
C TRP A 17 3.74 13.29 9.46
N HIS A 18 3.06 13.83 8.45
CA HIS A 18 1.81 13.28 7.94
C HIS A 18 2.02 12.80 6.51
N TYR A 19 1.97 11.49 6.30
CA TYR A 19 2.15 10.91 4.98
C TYR A 19 0.85 10.94 4.18
N VAL A 20 0.91 11.54 3.00
CA VAL A 20 -0.17 11.49 2.01
C VAL A 20 0.15 10.42 0.98
N ASN A 21 -0.74 9.44 0.85
CA ASN A 21 -0.59 8.36 -0.13
C ASN A 21 -1.76 8.35 -1.12
N VAL A 22 -1.40 8.39 -2.41
CA VAL A 22 -2.32 8.20 -3.53
C VAL A 22 -2.00 6.85 -4.17
N CYS A 23 -3.02 6.03 -4.42
CA CYS A 23 -2.85 4.72 -5.05
C CYS A 23 -3.75 4.62 -6.27
N PHE A 24 -3.25 4.00 -7.33
CA PHE A 24 -3.94 3.80 -8.60
C PHE A 24 -4.08 2.31 -8.86
N GLU A 25 -5.25 1.89 -9.32
CA GLU A 25 -5.43 0.52 -9.80
C GLU A 25 -4.83 0.39 -11.20
N CYS A 26 -4.00 -0.63 -11.40
CA CYS A 26 -3.31 -0.87 -12.65
C CYS A 26 -3.40 -2.34 -13.04
N ARG A 27 -3.30 -2.61 -14.34
CA ARG A 27 -3.23 -3.95 -14.90
C ARG A 27 -1.89 -4.13 -15.59
N ALA A 28 -1.14 -5.17 -15.19
CA ALA A 28 0.03 -5.59 -15.93
C ALA A 28 -0.39 -6.07 -17.32
N THR A 29 0.21 -5.52 -18.37
CA THR A 29 -0.13 -5.83 -19.77
C THR A 29 0.87 -6.80 -20.41
N SER A 30 2.12 -6.80 -19.95
CA SER A 30 3.20 -7.64 -20.44
C SER A 30 4.35 -7.70 -19.40
N GLY A 31 5.37 -8.50 -19.69
CA GLY A 31 6.56 -8.65 -18.83
C GLY A 31 6.42 -9.73 -17.76
N ALA A 32 7.51 -9.97 -17.04
CA ALA A 32 7.58 -10.87 -15.89
C ALA A 32 8.31 -10.17 -14.73
N LEU A 33 7.98 -10.55 -13.50
CA LEU A 33 8.70 -10.06 -12.33
C LEU A 33 10.17 -10.48 -12.42
N THR A 34 11.07 -9.53 -12.25
CA THR A 34 12.52 -9.74 -12.26
C THR A 34 13.14 -9.02 -11.06
N THR A 35 14.24 -9.56 -10.55
CA THR A 35 14.99 -8.98 -9.43
C THR A 35 16.30 -8.38 -9.94
N CYS A 36 16.89 -7.51 -9.13
CA CYS A 36 18.26 -7.03 -9.26
C CYS A 36 19.01 -7.27 -7.94
N ASP A 37 20.26 -6.83 -7.87
CA ASP A 37 21.13 -7.01 -6.70
C ASP A 37 20.56 -6.41 -5.41
N GLU A 38 19.65 -5.42 -5.49
CA GLU A 38 18.99 -4.79 -4.34
C GLU A 38 17.63 -5.42 -4.00
N THR A 39 17.15 -6.42 -4.75
CA THR A 39 15.83 -7.05 -4.54
C THR A 39 15.96 -8.44 -3.94
N LEU A 40 15.62 -8.59 -2.66
CA LEU A 40 15.68 -9.88 -1.97
C LEU A 40 14.55 -10.85 -2.37
N ASP A 41 13.33 -10.35 -2.58
CA ASP A 41 12.18 -11.17 -3.00
C ASP A 41 11.13 -10.30 -3.71
N LEU A 42 10.49 -10.84 -4.74
CA LEU A 42 9.46 -10.16 -5.51
C LEU A 42 8.41 -11.15 -6.04
N ARG A 43 7.17 -11.03 -5.57
CA ARG A 43 6.08 -11.97 -5.90
C ARG A 43 4.71 -11.31 -5.94
N TYR A 44 3.79 -11.94 -6.66
CA TYR A 44 2.36 -11.65 -6.56
C TYR A 44 1.73 -12.44 -5.42
N PHE A 45 0.85 -11.79 -4.66
CA PHE A 45 0.07 -12.42 -3.61
C PHE A 45 -1.42 -12.37 -3.96
N SER A 46 -2.12 -13.47 -3.69
CA SER A 46 -3.57 -13.46 -3.77
C SER A 46 -4.12 -12.52 -2.68
N PRO A 47 -5.12 -11.66 -2.98
CA PRO A 47 -5.74 -10.83 -1.95
C PRO A 47 -6.43 -11.64 -0.83
N ARG A 48 -6.69 -12.95 -1.05
CA ARG A 48 -7.22 -13.86 -0.03
C ARG A 48 -6.14 -14.51 0.85
N ARG A 49 -4.86 -14.36 0.49
CA ARG A 49 -3.70 -14.96 1.17
C ARG A 49 -2.57 -13.94 1.31
N LEU A 50 -2.88 -12.80 1.93
CA LEU A 50 -1.91 -11.74 2.19
C LEU A 50 -0.96 -12.15 3.34
N PRO A 51 0.35 -11.82 3.25
CA PRO A 51 1.31 -12.11 4.31
C PRO A 51 0.88 -11.54 5.66
N GLY A 52 1.11 -12.29 6.74
CA GLY A 52 0.83 -11.84 8.10
C GLY A 52 1.58 -10.57 8.49
N THR A 53 2.78 -10.38 7.93
CA THR A 53 3.66 -9.22 8.13
C THR A 53 3.20 -7.94 7.44
N LEU A 54 2.14 -8.00 6.63
CA LEU A 54 1.63 -6.82 5.92
C LEU A 54 1.03 -5.80 6.90
N LEU A 55 1.55 -4.57 6.86
CA LEU A 55 1.11 -3.48 7.73
C LEU A 55 -0.41 -3.21 7.60
N PRO A 56 -1.09 -2.83 8.69
CA PRO A 56 -2.54 -2.60 8.70
C PRO A 56 -3.04 -1.60 7.64
N ASN A 57 -2.32 -0.50 7.44
CA ASN A 57 -2.65 0.51 6.43
C ASN A 57 -2.62 -0.04 4.99
N HIS A 58 -1.74 -0.98 4.66
CA HIS A 58 -1.70 -1.63 3.35
C HIS A 58 -2.89 -2.58 3.15
N ARG A 59 -3.35 -3.25 4.21
CA ARG A 59 -4.57 -4.09 4.15
C ARG A 59 -5.80 -3.25 3.81
N VAL A 60 -5.92 -2.07 4.41
CA VAL A 60 -6.98 -1.11 4.09
C VAL A 60 -6.94 -0.70 2.61
N ARG A 61 -5.75 -0.36 2.09
CA ARG A 61 -5.56 0.00 0.67
C ARG A 61 -6.01 -1.09 -0.28
N ILE A 62 -5.63 -2.34 0.00
CA ILE A 62 -6.01 -3.50 -0.82
C ILE A 62 -7.51 -3.76 -0.73
N ALA A 63 -8.11 -3.67 0.46
CA ALA A 63 -9.55 -3.86 0.64
C ALA A 63 -10.36 -2.82 -0.15
N ASP A 64 -9.94 -1.56 -0.12
CA ASP A 64 -10.62 -0.49 -0.82
C ASP A 64 -10.46 -0.59 -2.35
N ALA A 65 -9.28 -0.95 -2.84
CA ALA A 65 -9.09 -1.24 -4.27
C ALA A 65 -10.05 -2.35 -4.76
N ARG A 66 -10.25 -3.38 -3.94
CA ARG A 66 -11.19 -4.47 -4.25
C ARG A 66 -12.67 -4.06 -4.20
N ALA A 67 -13.01 -2.98 -3.51
CA ALA A 67 -14.36 -2.45 -3.48
C ALA A 67 -14.77 -1.84 -4.83
N ARG A 68 -13.82 -1.57 -5.74
CA ARG A 68 -14.04 -1.10 -7.12
C ARG A 68 -15.00 0.10 -7.18
N ARG A 69 -14.70 1.12 -6.39
CA ARG A 69 -15.46 2.38 -6.40
C ARG A 69 -15.28 3.07 -7.76
N ALA A 70 -16.36 3.64 -8.29
CA ALA A 70 -16.36 4.29 -9.60
C ALA A 70 -15.58 5.63 -9.64
N ALA A 71 -15.38 6.25 -8.48
CA ALA A 71 -14.70 7.53 -8.36
C ALA A 71 -13.54 7.46 -7.37
N ALA A 72 -12.56 8.35 -7.55
CA ALA A 72 -11.50 8.57 -6.58
C ALA A 72 -12.10 9.02 -5.25
N PHE A 73 -11.51 8.58 -4.14
CA PHE A 73 -11.94 8.95 -2.81
C PHE A 73 -10.72 9.14 -1.90
N ILE A 74 -10.90 9.93 -0.86
CA ILE A 74 -9.91 10.14 0.17
C ILE A 74 -10.33 9.34 1.40
N ARG A 75 -9.34 8.74 2.02
CA ARG A 75 -9.39 8.14 3.34
C ARG A 75 -8.17 8.62 4.06
#